data_AF-A0A4Q1S9C2-F1
#
_entry.id   AF-A0A4Q1S9C2-F1
#
_cell.length_a   1.000
_cell.length_b   1.000
_cell.length_c   1.000
_cell.angle_alpha   90.00
_cell.angle_beta   90.00
_cell.angle_gamma   90.00
#
_symmetry.space_group_name_H-M   'P 1'
#
loop_
_entity.id
_entity.type
_entity.pdbx_description
1 polymer ?
#
loop_
_entity_poly.entity_id
_entity_poly.type
_entity_poly.pdbx_seq_one_letter_code
_entity_poly.pdbx_strand_id
1 'polypeptide(L)' 'MADEYKRHHCFPLRLSPTMRQQAINLAEREGISLNHFITLAVAEKITRLEHVQDSEGSAPRNIVIQSEEEKPA' A
#
# COMPACT_ATOMS: atom_id res chain seq x y z
N MET A 1 -22.21 -3.46 19.10
CA MET A 1 -21.14 -4.18 19.83
C MET A 1 -20.04 -4.49 18.83
N ALA A 2 -19.01 -3.65 18.76
CA ALA A 2 -17.88 -3.85 17.85
C ALA A 2 -16.60 -3.27 18.48
N ASP A 3 -16.39 -3.56 19.77
CA ASP A 3 -15.07 -3.46 20.40
C ASP A 3 -14.31 -4.75 20.08
N GLU A 4 -14.12 -5.03 18.79
CA GLU A 4 -13.22 -6.09 18.36
C GLU A 4 -11.80 -5.55 18.59
N TYR A 5 -11.26 -5.95 19.74
CA TYR A 5 -9.92 -5.69 20.23
C TYR A 5 -8.92 -5.45 19.09
N LYS A 6 -8.55 -4.18 18.85
CA LYS A 6 -7.27 -3.83 18.25
C LYS A 6 -6.20 -4.41 19.16
N ARG A 7 -5.89 -5.70 18.98
CA ARG A 7 -4.74 -6.32 19.61
C ARG A 7 -3.56 -5.53 19.10
N HIS A 8 -2.98 -4.74 20.00
CA HIS A 8 -1.74 -4.03 19.74
C HIS A 8 -0.64 -5.07 19.59
N HIS A 9 -0.51 -5.62 18.39
CA HIS A 9 0.55 -6.54 18.06
C HIS A 9 1.86 -5.76 18.04
N CYS A 10 2.67 -5.95 19.08
CA CYS A 10 4.01 -5.39 19.15
C CYS A 10 4.96 -6.33 18.39
N PHE A 11 5.50 -5.86 17.28
CA PHE A 11 6.52 -6.58 16.52
C PHE A 11 7.90 -5.98 16.80
N PRO A 12 8.88 -6.75 17.28
CA PRO A 12 10.23 -6.24 17.47
C PRO A 12 10.85 -5.92 16.10
N LEU A 13 11.07 -4.62 15.84
CA LEU A 13 11.66 -4.14 14.60
C LEU A 13 13.14 -3.85 14.78
N ARG A 14 13.98 -4.49 13.95
CA ARG A 14 15.41 -4.18 13.86
C ARG A 14 15.64 -3.25 12.67
N LEU A 15 16.06 -2.02 12.97
CA LEU A 15 16.49 -1.05 11.98
C LEU A 15 18.01 -0.93 12.04
N SER A 16 18.65 -0.67 10.89
CA SER A 16 20.05 -0.29 10.90
C SER A 16 20.23 1.02 11.70
N PRO A 17 21.39 1.26 12.33
CA PRO A 17 21.59 2.45 13.15
C PRO A 17 21.34 3.75 12.37
N THR A 18 21.79 3.81 11.11
CA THR A 18 21.60 4.96 10.22
C THR A 18 20.12 5.20 9.91
N MET A 19 19.39 4.14 9.55
CA MET A 19 17.96 4.22 9.23
C MET A 19 17.13 4.61 10.45
N ARG A 20 17.46 4.08 11.63
CA ARG A 20 16.82 4.48 12.89
C ARG A 20 17.01 5.98 13.14
N GLN A 21 18.23 6.50 13.01
CA GLN A 21 18.48 7.92 13.25
C GLN A 21 17.73 8.80 12.25
N GLN A 22 17.70 8.42 10.97
CA GLN A 22 16.95 9.14 9.96
C GLN A 22 15.44 9.15 10.25
N ALA A 23 14.87 8.00 10.63
CA ALA A 23 13.46 7.90 10.99
C ALA A 23 13.11 8.73 12.23
N ILE A 24 13.99 8.79 13.23
CA ILE A 24 13.81 9.66 14.41
C ILE A 24 13.79 11.12 13.98
N ASN A 25 14.80 11.57 13.21
CA ASN A 25 14.88 12.96 12.76
C ASN A 25 13.64 13.36 11.93
N LEU A 26 13.11 12.46 11.10
CA LEU A 26 11.90 12.70 10.32
C LEU A 26 10.66 12.77 11.22
N ALA A 27 10.51 11.83 12.15
CA ALA A 27 9.40 11.83 13.10
C ALA A 27 9.37 13.11 13.97
N GLU A 28 10.53 13.57 14.43
CA GLU A 28 10.68 14.81 15.19
C GLU A 28 10.31 16.05 14.39
N ARG A 29 10.73 16.13 13.11
CA ARG A 29 10.37 17.23 12.20
C ARG A 29 8.86 17.35 12.00
N GLU A 30 8.17 16.21 11.94
CA GLU A 30 6.73 16.13 11.77
C GLU A 30 5.97 16.23 13.11
N GLY A 31 6.67 16.30 14.24
CA GLY A 31 6.06 16.38 15.58
C GLY A 31 5.32 15.11 16.01
N ILE A 32 5.69 13.94 15.47
CA ILE A 32 5.06 12.65 15.76
C ILE A 32 6.03 11.67 16.40
N SER A 33 5.49 10.65 17.07
CA SER A 33 6.34 9.57 17.60
C SER A 33 6.95 8.72 16.49
N LEU A 34 8.15 8.16 16.74
CA LEU A 34 8.80 7.22 15.82
C LEU A 34 7.88 6.05 15.43
N ASN A 35 7.10 5.52 16.37
CA ASN A 35 6.18 4.41 16.09
C ASN A 35 5.05 4.83 15.14
N HIS A 36 4.51 6.03 15.33
CA HIS A 36 3.49 6.58 14.43
C HIS A 36 4.06 6.80 13.03
N PHE A 37 5.26 7.39 12.94
CA PHE A 37 5.98 7.54 11.68
C PHE A 37 6.20 6.20 10.96
N ILE A 38 6.66 5.16 11.67
CA ILE A 38 6.84 3.82 11.10
C ILE A 38 5.51 3.26 10.58
N THR A 39 4.42 3.44 11.33
CA THR A 39 3.09 2.96 10.93
C THR A 39 2.63 3.61 9.64
N LEU A 40 2.80 4.93 9.50
CA LEU A 40 2.46 5.67 8.28
C LEU A 40 3.32 5.22 7.09
N ALA A 41 4.64 5.10 7.29
CA ALA A 41 5.55 4.66 6.24
C ALA A 41 5.25 3.24 5.74
N VAL A 42 4.88 2.33 6.65
CA VAL A 42 4.48 0.95 6.30
C VAL A 42 3.17 0.95 5.52
N ALA A 43 2.17 1.70 5.98
CA ALA A 43 0.89 1.82 5.27
C ALA A 43 1.11 2.36 3.84
N GLU A 44 1.87 3.44 3.70
CA GLU A 44 2.20 4.02 2.39
C GLU A 44 2.93 3.03 1.48
N LYS A 45 3.91 2.29 2.02
CA LYS A 45 4.67 1.32 1.23
C LYS A 45 3.79 0.17 0.74
N ILE A 46 2.91 -0.36 1.59
CA ILE A 46 1.96 -1.42 1.21
C ILE A 46 1.07 -0.93 0.07
N THR A 47 0.45 0.24 0.22
CA THR A 47 -0.41 0.83 -0.81
C THR A 47 0.34 1.03 -2.13
N ARG A 48 1.59 1.49 -2.12
CA ARG A 48 2.39 1.62 -3.35
C ARG A 48 2.69 0.26 -3.99
N LEU A 49 2.94 -0.78 -3.19
CA LEU A 49 3.22 -2.12 -3.71
C LEU A 49 1.98 -2.75 -4.35
N GLU A 50 0.80 -2.58 -3.76
CA GLU A 50 -0.48 -3.04 -4.33
C GLU A 50 -0.71 -2.42 -5.72
N HIS A 51 -0.57 -1.10 -5.84
CA HIS A 51 -0.74 -0.42 -7.13
C HIS A 51 0.27 -0.86 -8.20
N VAL A 52 1.52 -1.15 -7.82
CA VAL A 52 2.53 -1.65 -8.77
C VAL A 52 2.16 -3.05 -9.28
N GLN A 53 1.63 -3.92 -8.41
CA GLN A 53 1.19 -5.25 -8.80
C GLN A 53 0.00 -5.22 -9.78
N ASP A 54 -0.92 -4.27 -9.61
CA ASP A 54 -2.04 -4.09 -10.55
C ASP A 54 -1.61 -3.50 -11.90
N SER A 55 -0.54 -2.72 -11.92
CA SER A 55 -0.05 -2.03 -13.13
C SER A 55 0.81 -2.93 -14.03
N GLU A 56 1.46 -3.96 -13.46
CA GLU A 56 2.30 -4.93 -14.19
C GLU A 56 1.50 -6.13 -14.74
N GLY A 57 0.15 -6.05 -14.76
CA GLY A 57 -0.73 -7.16 -15.15
C GLY A 57 -1.91 -6.82 -16.06
N SER A 58 -2.11 -5.56 -16.46
CA SER A 58 -3.22 -5.21 -17.35
C SER A 58 -2.78 -5.28 -18.82
N ALA A 59 -2.70 -6.51 -19.33
CA ALA A 59 -2.86 -6.72 -20.76
C ALA A 59 -4.20 -6.10 -21.18
N PRO A 60 -4.28 -5.27 -22.24
CA PRO A 60 -5.54 -4.72 -22.68
C PRO A 60 -6.46 -5.90 -23.00
N ARG A 61 -7.55 -6.04 -22.24
CA ARG A 61 -8.64 -6.94 -22.59
C ARG A 61 -9.13 -6.49 -23.96
N ASN A 62 -8.70 -7.23 -24.98
CA ASN A 62 -9.16 -7.10 -26.34
C ASN A 62 -10.68 -7.34 -26.28
N ILE A 63 -11.47 -6.26 -26.24
CA ILE A 63 -12.91 -6.34 -26.47
C ILE A 63 -13.04 -6.75 -27.93
N VAL A 64 -13.27 -8.04 -28.13
CA VAL A 64 -13.71 -8.59 -29.41
C VAL A 64 -15.09 -7.97 -29.65
N ILE A 65 -15.13 -6.93 -30.48
CA ILE A 65 -16.36 -6.47 -31.10
C ILE A 65 -16.72 -7.58 -32.09
N GLN A 66 -17.62 -8.48 -31.69
CA GLN A 66 -18.24 -9.39 -32.65
C GLN A 66 -19.20 -8.55 -33.51
N SER A 67 -18.74 -8.24 -34.71
CA SER A 67 -19.58 -7.92 -35.84
C SER A 67 -20.55 -9.07 -36.06
N GLU A 68 -21.83 -8.85 -35.78
CA GLU A 68 -22.90 -9.55 -36.48
C GLU A 68 -23.54 -8.56 -37.43
N GLU A 69 -22.99 -8.58 -38.65
CA GLU A 69 -23.69 -8.24 -39.87
C GLU A 69 -24.77 -9.30 -40.08
N GLU A 70 -26.05 -8.96 -39.87
CA GLU A 70 -27.14 -9.71 -40.47
C GLU A 70 -28.28 -8.76 -40.91
N LYS A 71 -28.19 -8.37 -42.17
CA LYS A 71 -29.30 -8.06 -43.09
C LYS A 71 -29.14 -9.11 -44.20
N PRO A 72 -30.16 -9.73 -44.85
CA PRO A 72 -31.52 -9.23 -45.13
C PRO A 72 -32.66 -10.28 -45.11
N ALA A 73 -33.92 -9.80 -45.11
CA ALA A 73 -35.00 -10.24 -46.01
C ALA A 73 -36.18 -9.27 -45.91
#